data_AF-A0A1F8SXU6-F1
#
_entry.id   AF-A0A1F8SXU6-F1
#
_cell.length_a   1.000
_cell.length_b   1.000
_cell.length_c   1.000
_cell.angle_alpha   90.00
_cell.angle_beta   90.00
_cell.angle_gamma   90.00
#
_symmetry.space_group_name_H-M   'P 1'
#
loop_
_entity.id
_entity.type
_entity.pdbx_description
1 polymer ?
#
loop_
_entity_poly.entity_id
_entity_poly.type
_entity_poly.pdbx_seq_one_letter_code
_entity_poly.pdbx_strand_id
1 'polypeptide(L)'
;MPGADTPLSEIPSPTPEEVDTSPEATPPPAETVPPAEPGPCAEEVCILDGYFLLKRPISPDGRNTIVYTDRFGSYRSATRNALRGVYFLNSSGTPVLASADGEVVVAGDDSQMPYGPRLNMYGNLVILKHDLSALSQPLFTLYAHLSQVSVEVGETVTAGDEVGLVGMSGDVSGSILLFEVRLGENHPTAARNPELWLEPLSDDTGQLQGAFAGRVVDSNGKMLKISNIVVERLAGPGLPAIDQLYLKTYSENSLMGLDPWEENFAAGDLPAGEYQLSFYYEGDLQQRVVEVQRGRLTLVIFELNK
;
A
#
# COMPACT_ATOMS: atom_id res chain seq x y z
N MET A 1 -48.10 -84.38 -26.71
CA MET A 1 -46.67 -84.72 -26.74
C MET A 1 -45.97 -83.80 -25.75
N PRO A 2 -45.35 -84.32 -24.69
CA PRO A 2 -44.78 -83.52 -23.62
C PRO A 2 -43.38 -83.00 -24.00
N GLY A 3 -43.12 -81.72 -23.69
CA GLY A 3 -41.82 -81.07 -23.84
C GLY A 3 -40.91 -81.39 -22.67
N ALA A 4 -39.64 -81.62 -22.97
CA ALA A 4 -38.62 -82.07 -22.03
C ALA A 4 -38.05 -80.92 -21.18
N ASP A 5 -38.10 -81.09 -19.86
CA ASP A 5 -37.38 -80.28 -18.88
C ASP A 5 -35.88 -80.51 -19.02
N THR A 6 -35.12 -79.44 -19.26
CA THR A 6 -33.66 -79.45 -19.24
C THR A 6 -33.19 -78.60 -18.04
N PRO A 7 -32.31 -79.12 -17.16
CA PRO A 7 -31.96 -78.46 -15.91
C PRO A 7 -31.01 -77.28 -16.13
N LEU A 8 -31.26 -76.19 -15.40
CA LEU A 8 -30.43 -74.97 -15.38
C LEU A 8 -29.13 -75.23 -14.58
N SER A 9 -27.98 -75.04 -15.23
CA SER A 9 -26.64 -75.08 -14.63
C SER A 9 -26.39 -73.89 -13.71
N GLU A 10 -25.85 -74.18 -12.51
CA GLU A 10 -25.34 -73.18 -11.57
C GLU A 10 -24.10 -72.47 -12.14
N ILE A 11 -24.11 -71.13 -12.07
CA ILE A 11 -22.98 -70.27 -12.46
C ILE A 11 -22.11 -70.04 -11.22
N PRO A 12 -20.78 -70.24 -11.29
CA PRO A 12 -19.90 -70.01 -10.15
C PRO A 12 -19.78 -68.51 -9.79
N SER A 13 -19.74 -68.23 -8.50
CA SER A 13 -19.59 -66.89 -7.93
C SER A 13 -18.19 -66.33 -8.18
N PRO A 14 -18.03 -65.04 -8.57
CA PRO A 14 -16.72 -64.45 -8.76
C PRO A 14 -16.03 -64.18 -7.40
N THR A 15 -14.72 -64.48 -7.35
CA THR A 15 -13.81 -64.11 -6.26
C THR A 15 -13.58 -62.59 -6.26
N PRO A 16 -13.51 -61.91 -5.11
CA PRO A 16 -13.21 -60.47 -5.09
C PRO A 16 -11.75 -60.23 -5.47
N GLU A 17 -11.51 -59.35 -6.44
CA GLU A 17 -10.19 -58.76 -6.68
C GLU A 17 -9.84 -57.81 -5.51
N GLU A 18 -8.68 -58.00 -4.90
CA GLU A 18 -8.12 -57.07 -3.92
C GLU A 18 -7.69 -55.78 -4.65
N VAL A 19 -8.35 -54.67 -4.30
CA VAL A 19 -7.99 -53.33 -4.76
C VAL A 19 -6.79 -52.86 -3.93
N ASP A 20 -5.66 -52.64 -4.59
CA ASP A 20 -4.47 -52.02 -4.00
C ASP A 20 -4.77 -50.56 -3.61
N THR A 21 -5.08 -50.35 -2.33
CA THR A 21 -5.28 -49.02 -1.74
C THR A 21 -3.96 -48.43 -1.27
N SER A 22 -3.04 -48.16 -2.21
CA SER A 22 -1.89 -47.30 -1.91
C SER A 22 -2.32 -45.85 -2.07
N PRO A 23 -2.28 -45.01 -1.02
CA PRO A 23 -2.63 -43.60 -1.14
C PRO A 23 -1.61 -42.89 -2.02
N GLU A 24 -2.09 -42.29 -3.11
CA GLU A 24 -1.31 -41.39 -3.96
C GLU A 24 -0.89 -40.19 -3.11
N ALA A 25 0.41 -40.02 -2.91
CA ALA A 25 0.95 -38.95 -2.11
C ALA A 25 0.52 -37.60 -2.70
N THR A 26 -0.22 -36.82 -1.91
CA THR A 26 -0.57 -35.44 -2.25
C THR A 26 0.73 -34.67 -2.53
N PRO A 27 0.85 -33.98 -3.68
CA PRO A 27 2.02 -33.16 -3.93
C PRO A 27 2.13 -32.11 -2.81
N PRO A 28 3.34 -31.84 -2.30
CA PRO A 28 3.52 -30.81 -1.27
C PRO A 28 2.96 -29.48 -1.79
N PRO A 29 2.41 -28.62 -0.90
CA PRO A 29 2.01 -27.27 -1.27
C PRO A 29 3.16 -26.60 -2.00
N ALA A 30 2.91 -26.03 -3.18
CA ALA A 30 3.90 -25.20 -3.84
C ALA A 30 4.32 -24.11 -2.85
N GLU A 31 5.61 -24.05 -2.53
CA GLU A 31 6.17 -22.94 -1.77
C GLU A 31 5.77 -21.66 -2.52
N THR A 32 4.89 -20.87 -1.92
CA THR A 32 4.60 -19.52 -2.39
C THR A 32 5.89 -18.73 -2.25
N VAL A 33 6.62 -18.59 -3.36
CA VAL A 33 7.74 -17.66 -3.45
C VAL A 33 7.21 -16.31 -2.96
N PRO A 34 7.77 -15.73 -1.88
CA PRO A 34 7.33 -14.42 -1.41
C PRO A 34 7.44 -13.42 -2.57
N PRO A 35 6.52 -12.44 -2.69
CA PRO A 35 6.63 -11.42 -3.70
C PRO A 35 8.02 -10.81 -3.62
N ALA A 36 8.80 -10.91 -4.70
CA ALA A 36 10.12 -10.30 -4.74
C ALA A 36 9.97 -8.78 -4.64
N GLU A 37 10.95 -8.10 -4.04
CA GLU A 37 11.00 -6.64 -4.09
C GLU A 37 10.83 -6.17 -5.55
N PRO A 38 9.99 -5.16 -5.81
CA PRO A 38 9.75 -4.68 -7.17
C PRO A 38 11.05 -4.29 -7.89
N GLY A 39 11.15 -4.66 -9.18
CA GLY A 39 12.33 -4.39 -9.99
C GLY A 39 12.47 -2.93 -10.47
N PRO A 40 13.63 -2.56 -11.06
CA PRO A 40 13.88 -1.24 -11.62
C PRO A 40 13.11 -0.98 -12.91
N CYS A 41 12.96 0.31 -13.26
CA CYS A 41 12.40 0.74 -14.54
C CYS A 41 13.50 1.22 -15.49
N ALA A 42 13.61 0.57 -16.64
CA ALA A 42 14.60 0.89 -17.68
C ALA A 42 14.06 1.86 -18.75
N GLU A 43 12.77 2.18 -18.71
CA GLU A 43 12.07 3.02 -19.68
C GLU A 43 11.50 4.27 -19.00
N GLU A 44 10.93 5.20 -19.77
CA GLU A 44 10.27 6.38 -19.19
C GLU A 44 8.97 6.04 -18.46
N VAL A 45 8.37 4.87 -18.76
CA VAL A 45 7.16 4.35 -18.12
C VAL A 45 7.31 2.84 -17.95
N CYS A 46 7.04 2.32 -16.76
CA CYS A 46 6.99 0.87 -16.53
C CYS A 46 5.75 0.50 -15.74
N ILE A 47 5.19 -0.69 -16.03
CA ILE A 47 4.11 -1.27 -15.24
C ILE A 47 4.67 -2.46 -14.47
N LEU A 48 4.71 -2.30 -13.16
CA LEU A 48 5.40 -3.17 -12.22
C LEU A 48 4.42 -3.70 -11.18
N ASP A 49 4.87 -4.69 -10.41
CA ASP A 49 4.20 -5.03 -9.16
C ASP A 49 4.53 -3.95 -8.13
N GLY A 50 3.50 -3.43 -7.45
CA GLY A 50 3.72 -2.52 -6.32
C GLY A 50 4.07 -3.31 -5.07
N TYR A 51 4.54 -2.64 -4.01
CA TYR A 51 4.73 -3.31 -2.73
C TYR A 51 3.38 -3.79 -2.20
N PHE A 52 2.43 -2.87 -1.98
CA PHE A 52 1.04 -3.19 -1.60
C PHE A 52 0.90 -4.25 -0.47
N LEU A 53 1.90 -4.31 0.42
CA LEU A 53 2.05 -5.34 1.45
C LEU A 53 1.17 -5.08 2.69
N LEU A 54 0.58 -3.89 2.81
CA LEU A 54 -0.11 -3.43 4.01
C LEU A 54 -1.62 -3.38 3.81
N LYS A 55 -2.36 -4.00 4.72
CA LYS A 55 -3.81 -3.81 4.84
C LYS A 55 -4.13 -2.40 5.31
N ARG A 56 -5.35 -1.96 5.01
CA ARG A 56 -5.85 -0.65 5.45
C ARG A 56 -5.98 -0.61 6.98
N PRO A 57 -5.54 0.48 7.63
CA PRO A 57 -5.40 0.54 9.09
C PRO A 57 -6.70 0.91 9.82
N ILE A 58 -7.84 0.97 9.14
CA ILE A 58 -9.13 1.35 9.72
C ILE A 58 -10.09 0.18 9.57
N SER A 59 -10.92 -0.07 10.58
CA SER A 59 -11.92 -1.13 10.53
C SER A 59 -12.86 -1.00 9.32
N PRO A 60 -13.49 -2.11 8.86
CA PRO A 60 -14.39 -2.08 7.70
C PRO A 60 -15.56 -1.09 7.81
N ASP A 61 -16.00 -0.77 9.04
CA ASP A 61 -17.07 0.20 9.30
C ASP A 61 -16.60 1.66 9.20
N GLY A 62 -15.29 1.89 9.12
CA GLY A 62 -14.69 3.20 8.99
C GLY A 62 -14.36 3.58 7.55
N ARG A 63 -13.86 4.80 7.38
CA ARG A 63 -13.41 5.34 6.11
C ARG A 63 -11.98 4.91 5.81
N ASN A 64 -11.82 4.06 4.80
CA ASN A 64 -10.54 3.51 4.33
C ASN A 64 -9.87 4.31 3.19
N THR A 65 -10.41 5.49 2.85
CA THR A 65 -9.78 6.43 1.91
C THR A 65 -8.92 7.44 2.64
N ILE A 66 -7.79 7.79 2.03
CA ILE A 66 -6.92 8.83 2.57
C ILE A 66 -7.52 10.23 2.33
N VAL A 67 -7.00 11.23 3.05
CA VAL A 67 -7.28 12.64 2.78
C VAL A 67 -6.42 13.13 1.61
N TYR A 68 -6.98 13.15 0.40
CA TYR A 68 -6.25 13.47 -0.83
C TYR A 68 -5.68 14.90 -0.91
N THR A 69 -6.16 15.82 -0.08
CA THR A 69 -5.62 17.20 0.01
C THR A 69 -4.32 17.26 0.80
N ASP A 70 -4.00 16.23 1.58
CA ASP A 70 -2.87 16.15 2.50
C ASP A 70 -2.13 14.83 2.29
N ARG A 71 -1.46 14.75 1.14
CA ARG A 71 -0.65 13.60 0.73
C ARG A 71 0.76 13.65 1.34
N PHE A 72 1.40 12.49 1.34
CA PHE A 72 2.79 12.34 1.77
C PHE A 72 3.73 13.35 1.10
N GLY A 73 4.71 13.85 1.86
CA GLY A 73 5.69 14.82 1.39
C GLY A 73 5.15 16.23 1.21
N SER A 74 3.84 16.47 1.36
CA SER A 74 3.25 17.81 1.29
C SER A 74 3.63 18.66 2.50
N TYR A 75 3.88 19.96 2.28
CA TYR A 75 4.21 20.90 3.35
C TYR A 75 2.96 21.61 3.85
N ARG A 76 2.67 21.51 5.16
CA ARG A 76 1.65 22.32 5.81
C ARG A 76 2.31 23.47 6.58
N SER A 77 1.93 24.71 6.25
CA SER A 77 2.43 25.91 6.95
C SER A 77 2.26 25.83 8.48
N ALA A 78 1.17 25.19 8.95
CA ALA A 78 0.88 25.01 10.36
C ALA A 78 1.85 24.07 11.10
N THR A 79 2.33 23.00 10.45
CA THR A 79 3.19 21.98 11.10
C THR A 79 4.68 22.27 10.95
N ARG A 80 5.05 23.21 10.06
CA ARG A 80 6.44 23.58 9.69
C ARG A 80 7.32 22.44 9.15
N ASN A 81 6.74 21.27 8.89
CA ASN A 81 7.44 20.07 8.41
C ASN A 81 6.60 19.41 7.31
N ALA A 82 7.25 18.65 6.42
CA ALA A 82 6.56 17.81 5.46
C ALA A 82 5.77 16.69 6.17
N LEU A 83 4.59 16.36 5.65
CA LEU A 83 3.80 15.23 6.10
C LEU A 83 4.54 13.91 5.78
N ARG A 84 4.74 13.08 6.80
CA ARG A 84 5.51 11.82 6.73
C ARG A 84 4.64 10.57 6.59
N GLY A 85 3.36 10.76 6.33
CA GLY A 85 2.38 9.70 6.19
C GLY A 85 1.19 10.14 5.36
N VAL A 86 0.06 9.50 5.64
CA VAL A 86 -1.26 9.87 5.11
C VAL A 86 -2.26 9.93 6.25
N TYR A 87 -3.30 10.74 6.06
CA TYR A 87 -4.38 10.84 7.02
C TYR A 87 -5.59 10.01 6.61
N PHE A 88 -6.24 9.37 7.59
CA PHE A 88 -7.57 8.76 7.44
C PHE A 88 -8.57 9.49 8.34
N LEU A 89 -9.53 10.19 7.73
CA LEU A 89 -10.53 10.97 8.44
C LEU A 89 -11.66 10.07 8.97
N ASN A 90 -11.73 9.94 10.29
CA ASN A 90 -12.69 9.08 10.99
C ASN A 90 -13.12 9.70 12.31
N SER A 91 -14.29 9.31 12.81
CA SER A 91 -14.79 9.73 14.12
C SER A 91 -13.92 9.18 15.25
N SER A 92 -13.89 9.87 16.39
CA SER A 92 -13.14 9.41 17.55
C SER A 92 -13.75 8.09 18.03
N GLY A 93 -12.92 7.12 18.38
CA GLY A 93 -13.37 5.78 18.76
C GLY A 93 -13.49 4.78 17.60
N THR A 94 -13.28 5.20 16.34
CA THR A 94 -13.18 4.23 15.23
C THR A 94 -11.97 3.31 15.47
N PRO A 95 -12.11 1.98 15.41
CA PRO A 95 -10.99 1.06 15.60
C PRO A 95 -9.90 1.23 14.54
N VAL A 96 -8.65 1.23 15.01
CA VAL A 96 -7.42 1.25 14.21
C VAL A 96 -6.80 -0.13 14.27
N LEU A 97 -6.49 -0.69 13.11
CA LEU A 97 -6.06 -2.08 12.96
C LEU A 97 -4.60 -2.17 12.54
N ALA A 98 -3.91 -3.22 12.99
CA ALA A 98 -2.59 -3.59 12.50
C ALA A 98 -2.65 -3.87 10.99
N SER A 99 -1.76 -3.22 10.23
CA SER A 99 -1.75 -3.30 8.76
C SER A 99 -1.05 -4.55 8.24
N ALA A 100 -0.21 -5.16 9.08
CA ALA A 100 0.48 -6.41 8.83
C ALA A 100 0.87 -7.03 10.19
N ASP A 101 1.20 -8.31 10.18
CA ASP A 101 1.75 -9.00 11.35
C ASP A 101 3.02 -8.28 11.84
N GLY A 102 3.19 -8.14 13.15
CA GLY A 102 4.34 -7.43 13.69
C GLY A 102 4.45 -7.44 15.20
N GLU A 103 5.54 -6.85 15.68
CA GLU A 103 5.83 -6.64 17.09
C GLU A 103 5.59 -5.16 17.45
N VAL A 104 4.91 -4.92 18.56
CA VAL A 104 4.70 -3.57 19.10
C VAL A 104 6.00 -3.06 19.71
N VAL A 105 6.63 -2.08 19.06
CA VAL A 105 7.87 -1.47 19.53
C VAL A 105 7.66 -0.15 20.26
N VAL A 106 6.49 0.48 20.09
CA VAL A 106 6.05 1.67 20.82
C VAL A 106 4.55 1.59 21.04
N ALA A 107 4.10 1.87 22.26
CA ALA A 107 2.70 2.01 22.64
C ALA A 107 2.60 3.02 23.80
N GLY A 108 1.96 4.17 23.57
CA GLY A 108 1.82 5.23 24.57
C GLY A 108 1.85 6.64 23.98
N ASP A 109 2.11 7.66 24.79
CA ASP A 109 2.23 9.05 24.33
C ASP A 109 3.68 9.45 23.98
N ASP A 110 3.85 10.46 23.10
CA ASP A 110 5.15 11.01 22.69
C ASP A 110 5.56 12.29 23.45
N SER A 111 5.06 12.51 24.69
CA SER A 111 5.36 13.74 25.43
C SER A 111 6.82 13.83 25.93
N GLN A 112 7.47 12.67 26.17
CA GLN A 112 8.84 12.60 26.70
C GLN A 112 9.86 12.07 25.69
N MET A 113 9.42 11.36 24.65
CA MET A 113 10.29 10.77 23.64
C MET A 113 9.80 11.14 22.24
N PRO A 114 10.65 11.77 21.40
CA PRO A 114 10.23 12.19 20.07
C PRO A 114 10.31 11.00 19.12
N TYR A 115 9.17 10.53 18.65
CA TYR A 115 9.09 9.57 17.52
C TYR A 115 8.97 10.28 16.17
N GLY A 116 8.86 11.62 16.21
CA GLY A 116 8.75 12.53 15.07
C GLY A 116 9.81 13.63 15.16
N PRO A 117 9.70 14.69 14.35
CA PRO A 117 10.62 15.83 14.38
C PRO A 117 10.67 16.58 15.72
N ARG A 118 9.68 16.40 16.60
CA ARG A 118 9.60 17.05 17.92
C ARG A 118 8.70 16.26 18.88
N LEU A 119 8.77 16.59 20.17
CA LEU A 119 7.91 16.02 21.23
C LEU A 119 6.43 16.40 21.04
N ASN A 120 5.54 15.54 21.54
CA ASN A 120 4.09 15.73 21.58
C ASN A 120 3.47 16.09 20.22
N MET A 121 4.02 15.55 19.13
CA MET A 121 3.52 15.79 17.77
C MET A 121 2.44 14.77 17.42
N TYR A 122 2.65 13.50 17.75
CA TYR A 122 1.74 12.41 17.43
C TYR A 122 0.68 12.19 18.51
N GLY A 123 0.93 12.61 19.75
CA GLY A 123 0.06 12.30 20.88
C GLY A 123 0.21 10.83 21.25
N ASN A 124 -0.92 10.14 21.47
CA ASN A 124 -0.91 8.70 21.65
C ASN A 124 -0.64 8.03 20.29
N LEU A 125 0.29 7.08 20.31
CA LEU A 125 0.68 6.34 19.12
C LEU A 125 1.01 4.88 19.42
N VAL A 126 0.95 4.10 18.36
CA VAL A 126 1.51 2.75 18.27
C VAL A 126 2.52 2.72 17.12
N ILE A 127 3.66 2.07 17.32
CA ILE A 127 4.57 1.72 16.23
C ILE A 127 4.75 0.21 16.24
N LEU A 128 4.47 -0.40 15.09
CA LEU A 128 4.71 -1.81 14.84
C LEU A 128 5.98 -1.96 14.01
N LYS A 129 6.79 -2.97 14.34
CA LYS A 129 7.88 -3.47 13.51
C LYS A 129 7.41 -4.74 12.81
N HIS A 130 7.55 -4.77 11.50
CA HIS A 130 7.19 -5.90 10.65
C HIS A 130 8.46 -6.54 10.09
N ASP A 131 8.50 -7.86 10.15
CA ASP A 131 9.50 -8.68 9.46
C ASP A 131 8.83 -9.35 8.26
N LEU A 132 8.71 -8.58 7.18
CA LEU A 132 8.07 -9.03 5.94
C LEU A 132 9.12 -9.71 5.08
N SER A 133 8.96 -11.01 4.85
CA SER A 133 9.91 -11.83 4.07
C SER A 133 10.15 -11.34 2.64
N ALA A 134 9.25 -10.52 2.10
CA ALA A 134 9.38 -9.85 0.81
C ALA A 134 10.43 -8.73 0.80
N LEU A 135 10.90 -8.27 1.97
CA LEU A 135 11.79 -7.12 2.11
C LEU A 135 13.13 -7.53 2.71
N SER A 136 14.19 -6.87 2.25
CA SER A 136 15.55 -6.99 2.78
C SER A 136 15.77 -6.19 4.07
N GLN A 137 14.84 -5.29 4.42
CA GLN A 137 14.91 -4.36 5.52
C GLN A 137 13.62 -4.41 6.34
N PRO A 138 13.69 -4.15 7.67
CA PRO A 138 12.48 -4.11 8.49
C PRO A 138 11.58 -2.95 8.05
N LEU A 139 10.28 -3.19 8.04
CA LEU A 139 9.27 -2.16 7.81
C LEU A 139 8.66 -1.77 9.15
N PHE A 140 8.34 -0.49 9.33
CA PHE A 140 7.62 -0.01 10.50
C PHE A 140 6.38 0.74 10.05
N THR A 141 5.27 0.53 10.76
CA THR A 141 4.08 1.37 10.62
C THR A 141 3.81 2.13 11.90
N LEU A 142 3.46 3.41 11.77
CA LEU A 142 3.12 4.28 12.88
C LEU A 142 1.66 4.70 12.79
N TYR A 143 0.93 4.54 13.89
CA TYR A 143 -0.48 4.89 14.06
C TYR A 143 -0.58 5.99 15.11
N ALA A 144 -0.93 7.21 14.72
CA ALA A 144 -0.88 8.38 15.59
C ALA A 144 -2.23 9.07 15.78
N HIS A 145 -2.21 10.04 16.70
CA HIS A 145 -3.37 10.83 17.14
C HIS A 145 -4.45 9.97 17.80
N LEU A 146 -4.08 8.82 18.38
CA LEU A 146 -5.03 7.89 18.95
C LEU A 146 -5.74 8.49 20.17
N SER A 147 -7.02 8.16 20.37
CA SER A 147 -7.73 8.48 21.62
C SER A 147 -7.38 7.48 22.71
N GLN A 148 -7.09 6.24 22.31
CA GLN A 148 -6.73 5.14 23.18
C GLN A 148 -5.73 4.22 22.46
N VAL A 149 -4.79 3.67 23.21
CA VAL A 149 -3.87 2.61 22.79
C VAL A 149 -4.41 1.28 23.35
N SER A 150 -4.48 0.24 22.51
CA SER A 150 -5.08 -1.05 22.87
C SER A 150 -4.06 -2.18 23.05
N VAL A 151 -2.77 -1.90 22.87
CA VAL A 151 -1.67 -2.88 22.90
C VAL A 151 -0.51 -2.44 23.79
N GLU A 152 0.37 -3.37 24.16
CA GLU A 152 1.56 -3.11 24.98
C GLU A 152 2.88 -3.37 24.22
N VAL A 153 3.96 -2.70 24.62
CA VAL A 153 5.29 -2.93 24.00
C VAL A 153 5.74 -4.38 24.22
N GLY A 154 6.23 -5.02 23.17
CA GLY A 154 6.64 -6.42 23.13
C GLY A 154 5.51 -7.39 22.77
N GLU A 155 4.28 -6.91 22.63
CA GLU A 155 3.16 -7.71 22.12
C GLU A 155 3.34 -8.03 20.63
N THR A 156 2.94 -9.23 20.22
CA THR A 156 2.86 -9.62 18.82
C THR A 156 1.42 -9.50 18.36
N VAL A 157 1.21 -8.81 17.24
CA VAL A 157 -0.11 -8.60 16.62
C VAL A 157 -0.16 -9.24 15.24
N THR A 158 -1.35 -9.68 14.85
CA THR A 158 -1.67 -10.16 13.50
C THR A 158 -2.35 -9.03 12.72
N ALA A 159 -2.20 -9.03 11.40
CA ALA A 159 -2.92 -8.11 10.52
C ALA A 159 -4.44 -8.15 10.82
N GLY A 160 -5.03 -6.99 11.11
CA GLY A 160 -6.43 -6.85 11.49
C GLY A 160 -6.70 -6.79 12.99
N ASP A 161 -5.72 -7.06 13.86
CA ASP A 161 -5.87 -6.86 15.30
C ASP A 161 -6.00 -5.37 15.64
N GLU A 162 -6.84 -5.02 16.62
CA GLU A 162 -7.01 -3.64 17.06
C GLU A 162 -5.77 -3.17 17.84
N VAL A 163 -5.14 -2.08 17.40
CA VAL A 163 -3.98 -1.47 18.07
C VAL A 163 -4.35 -0.20 18.83
N GLY A 164 -5.52 0.37 18.57
CA GLY A 164 -6.01 1.55 19.25
C GLY A 164 -7.26 2.10 18.59
N LEU A 165 -7.65 3.30 19.03
CA LEU A 165 -8.84 3.98 18.55
C LEU A 165 -8.46 5.34 17.96
N VAL A 166 -9.05 5.71 16.84
CA VAL A 166 -8.91 7.04 16.24
C VAL A 166 -9.25 8.11 17.28
N GLY A 167 -8.49 9.20 17.30
CA GLY A 167 -8.71 10.30 18.21
C GLY A 167 -8.14 11.62 17.71
N MET A 168 -7.82 12.49 18.66
CA MET A 168 -7.36 13.86 18.42
C MET A 168 -6.25 14.24 19.41
N SER A 169 -5.41 13.29 19.81
CA SER A 169 -4.27 13.56 20.70
C SER A 169 -3.09 14.14 19.90
N GLY A 170 -2.19 14.86 20.59
CA GLY A 170 -1.03 15.49 19.95
C GLY A 170 -1.36 16.78 19.19
N ASP A 171 -0.60 17.08 18.15
CA ASP A 171 -0.72 18.33 17.37
C ASP A 171 -1.69 18.18 16.20
N VAL A 172 -2.99 18.06 16.50
CA VAL A 172 -4.03 17.91 15.49
C VAL A 172 -5.33 18.61 15.88
N SER A 173 -6.07 19.12 14.89
CA SER A 173 -7.26 19.96 15.11
C SER A 173 -8.59 19.22 14.96
N GLY A 174 -8.56 17.90 14.76
CA GLY A 174 -9.75 17.08 14.50
C GLY A 174 -9.45 15.59 14.66
N SER A 175 -10.52 14.80 14.82
CA SER A 175 -10.40 13.35 14.92
C SER A 175 -9.89 12.74 13.62
N ILE A 176 -8.71 12.12 13.65
CA ILE A 176 -8.03 11.63 12.45
C ILE A 176 -6.96 10.60 12.84
N LEU A 177 -6.74 9.59 12.00
CA LEU A 177 -5.54 8.76 12.09
C LEU A 177 -4.46 9.34 11.19
N LEU A 178 -3.27 9.56 11.73
CA LEU A 178 -2.06 9.67 10.91
C LEU A 178 -1.41 8.30 10.83
N PHE A 179 -1.22 7.82 9.61
CA PHE A 179 -0.57 6.55 9.31
C PHE A 179 0.74 6.80 8.56
N GLU A 180 1.86 6.36 9.11
CA GLU A 180 3.16 6.42 8.44
C GLU A 180 3.71 5.03 8.16
N VAL A 181 4.53 4.94 7.12
CA VAL A 181 5.35 3.78 6.80
C VAL A 181 6.81 4.21 6.84
N ARG A 182 7.69 3.43 7.48
CA ARG A 182 9.13 3.70 7.56
C ARG A 182 9.90 2.43 7.19
N LEU A 183 10.95 2.56 6.38
CA LEU A 183 11.73 1.42 5.90
C LEU A 183 13.16 1.47 6.46
N GLY A 184 13.64 0.34 6.98
CA GLY A 184 14.99 0.17 7.52
C GLY A 184 15.13 0.55 8.99
N GLU A 185 14.56 1.68 9.42
CA GLU A 185 14.64 2.14 10.80
C GLU A 185 13.38 2.88 11.27
N ASN A 186 13.13 2.84 12.58
CA ASN A 186 12.08 3.63 13.21
C ASN A 186 12.54 5.09 13.41
N HIS A 187 12.76 5.80 12.30
CA HIS A 187 13.21 7.20 12.31
C HIS A 187 12.41 8.07 11.33
N PRO A 188 12.15 9.35 11.61
CA PRO A 188 11.35 10.21 10.73
C PRO A 188 11.92 10.45 9.33
N THR A 189 13.22 10.22 9.10
CA THR A 189 13.84 10.30 7.76
C THR A 189 13.71 9.01 6.96
N ALA A 190 13.32 7.91 7.60
CA ALA A 190 13.04 6.64 6.95
C ALA A 190 11.60 6.55 6.41
N ALA A 191 10.81 7.62 6.56
CA ALA A 191 9.41 7.65 6.11
C ALA A 191 9.29 7.48 4.60
N ARG A 192 8.34 6.65 4.16
CA ARG A 192 8.02 6.36 2.76
C ARG A 192 6.55 6.62 2.51
N ASN A 193 6.18 6.87 1.26
CA ASN A 193 4.81 7.19 0.90
C ASN A 193 3.87 6.00 1.16
N PRO A 194 2.97 6.05 2.16
CA PRO A 194 2.11 4.91 2.49
C PRO A 194 1.20 4.45 1.34
N GLU A 195 0.87 5.34 0.39
CA GLU A 195 0.04 4.99 -0.77
C GLU A 195 0.66 3.90 -1.67
N LEU A 196 1.99 3.71 -1.61
CA LEU A 196 2.70 2.66 -2.35
C LEU A 196 2.81 1.33 -1.60
N TRP A 197 2.46 1.33 -0.31
CA TRP A 197 2.53 0.16 0.57
C TRP A 197 1.15 -0.39 0.91
N LEU A 198 0.13 0.47 0.92
CA LEU A 198 -1.25 0.06 1.17
C LEU A 198 -1.81 -0.73 -0.02
N GLU A 199 -2.53 -1.81 0.28
CA GLU A 199 -3.33 -2.52 -0.71
C GLU A 199 -4.30 -1.53 -1.41
N PRO A 200 -4.33 -1.48 -2.76
CA PRO A 200 -5.24 -0.62 -3.48
C PRO A 200 -6.70 -0.92 -3.13
N LEU A 201 -7.53 0.12 -3.03
CA LEU A 201 -8.96 -0.06 -2.84
C LEU A 201 -9.59 -0.77 -4.04
N SER A 202 -10.67 -1.50 -3.80
CA SER A 202 -11.52 -2.01 -4.89
C SER A 202 -12.52 -0.94 -5.34
N ASP A 203 -12.88 -0.95 -6.62
CA ASP A 203 -14.01 -0.18 -7.15
C ASP A 203 -15.36 -0.83 -6.80
N ASP A 204 -16.47 -0.19 -7.20
CA ASP A 204 -17.84 -0.67 -6.94
C ASP A 204 -18.14 -2.04 -7.58
N THR A 205 -17.28 -2.52 -8.49
CA THR A 205 -17.38 -3.85 -9.12
C THR A 205 -16.53 -4.91 -8.44
N GLY A 206 -15.82 -4.54 -7.35
CA GLY A 206 -14.93 -5.42 -6.61
C GLY A 206 -13.56 -5.60 -7.26
N GLN A 207 -13.19 -4.75 -8.21
CA GLN A 207 -11.90 -4.83 -8.89
C GLN A 207 -10.90 -3.86 -8.28
N LEU A 208 -9.68 -4.34 -8.00
CA LEU A 208 -8.61 -3.51 -7.46
C LEU A 208 -8.31 -2.31 -8.36
N GLN A 209 -8.14 -1.16 -7.74
CA GLN A 209 -7.57 0.03 -8.36
C GLN A 209 -6.05 -0.14 -8.52
N GLY A 210 -5.41 0.78 -9.22
CA GLY A 210 -3.96 0.83 -9.36
C GLY A 210 -3.33 2.00 -8.61
N ALA A 211 -2.04 2.18 -8.82
CA ALA A 211 -1.29 3.34 -8.36
C ALA A 211 -0.33 3.80 -9.45
N PHE A 212 0.16 5.04 -9.35
CA PHE A 212 1.42 5.40 -9.99
C PHE A 212 2.38 6.03 -8.99
N ALA A 213 3.66 5.87 -9.30
CA ALA A 213 4.76 6.60 -8.69
C ALA A 213 5.53 7.30 -9.81
N GLY A 214 6.21 8.38 -9.50
CA GLY A 214 7.12 8.96 -10.47
C GLY A 214 8.21 9.80 -9.88
N ARG A 215 9.24 10.01 -10.70
CA ARG A 215 10.37 10.87 -10.38
C ARG A 215 10.58 11.88 -11.49
N VAL A 216 10.81 13.12 -11.08
CA VAL A 216 11.21 14.21 -11.97
C VAL A 216 12.66 14.56 -11.66
N VAL A 217 13.53 14.43 -12.65
CA VAL A 217 14.97 14.63 -12.52
C VAL A 217 15.50 15.57 -13.61
N ASP A 218 16.59 16.28 -13.32
CA ASP A 218 17.37 16.96 -14.37
C ASP A 218 18.32 15.99 -15.10
N SER A 219 19.05 16.49 -16.09
CA SER A 219 20.02 15.72 -16.87
C SER A 219 21.20 15.16 -16.07
N ASN A 220 21.39 15.59 -14.82
CA ASN A 220 22.38 15.03 -13.89
C ASN A 220 21.77 14.03 -12.91
N GLY A 221 20.49 13.68 -13.06
CA GLY A 221 19.76 12.79 -12.15
C GLY A 221 19.33 13.46 -10.85
N LYS A 222 19.46 14.78 -10.71
CA LYS A 222 19.04 15.47 -9.50
C LYS A 222 17.52 15.61 -9.49
N MET A 223 16.90 15.18 -8.38
CA MET A 223 15.47 15.32 -8.15
C MET A 223 15.02 16.79 -8.16
N LEU A 224 14.02 17.07 -8.99
CA LEU A 224 13.43 18.39 -9.18
C LEU A 224 12.14 18.55 -8.38
N LYS A 225 11.86 19.79 -7.96
CA LYS A 225 10.64 20.15 -7.25
C LYS A 225 9.61 20.72 -8.20
N ILE A 226 8.46 20.05 -8.32
CA ILE A 226 7.33 20.49 -9.13
C ILE A 226 6.14 20.81 -8.22
N SER A 227 5.67 22.06 -8.29
CA SER A 227 4.64 22.59 -7.39
C SER A 227 3.20 22.30 -7.85
N ASN A 228 3.01 21.85 -9.09
CA ASN A 228 1.72 21.54 -9.65
C ASN A 228 1.85 20.52 -10.79
N ILE A 229 1.66 19.25 -10.47
CA ILE A 229 1.51 18.16 -11.43
C ILE A 229 0.01 17.90 -11.54
N VAL A 230 -0.57 18.18 -12.71
CA VAL A 230 -1.96 17.90 -13.02
C VAL A 230 -2.04 16.48 -13.57
N VAL A 231 -2.93 15.69 -13.00
CA VAL A 231 -3.13 14.29 -13.40
C VAL A 231 -4.58 14.14 -13.79
N GLU A 232 -4.81 13.91 -15.08
CA GLU A 232 -6.14 13.86 -15.68
C GLU A 232 -6.45 12.43 -16.10
N ARG A 233 -7.52 11.84 -15.58
CA ARG A 233 -8.03 10.57 -16.08
C ARG A 233 -8.80 10.82 -17.37
N LEU A 234 -8.37 10.21 -18.46
CA LEU A 234 -8.97 10.40 -19.78
C LEU A 234 -10.16 9.46 -19.97
N ALA A 235 -11.17 9.89 -20.73
CA ALA A 235 -12.26 9.02 -21.18
C ALA A 235 -11.81 7.92 -22.16
N GLY A 236 -10.54 7.93 -22.55
CA GLY A 236 -9.87 7.05 -23.51
C GLY A 236 -8.74 7.80 -24.24
N PRO A 237 -8.06 7.17 -25.20
CA PRO A 237 -6.86 7.73 -25.78
C PRO A 237 -7.15 9.04 -26.52
N GLY A 238 -6.58 10.15 -26.05
CA GLY A 238 -6.81 11.48 -26.64
C GLY A 238 -8.22 12.06 -26.44
N LEU A 239 -9.03 11.46 -25.56
CA LEU A 239 -10.37 11.95 -25.20
C LEU A 239 -10.30 12.90 -23.99
N PRO A 240 -11.33 13.73 -23.73
CA PRO A 240 -11.31 14.67 -22.62
C PRO A 240 -11.16 13.99 -21.25
N ALA A 241 -10.63 14.76 -20.30
CA ALA A 241 -10.58 14.36 -18.91
C ALA A 241 -12.00 14.18 -18.34
N ILE A 242 -12.18 13.12 -17.56
CA ILE A 242 -13.41 12.87 -16.79
C ILE A 242 -13.18 13.01 -15.29
N ASP A 243 -11.93 13.00 -14.86
CA ASP A 243 -11.52 13.24 -13.48
C ASP A 243 -10.12 13.86 -13.45
N GLN A 244 -9.80 14.61 -12.40
CA GLN A 244 -8.51 15.26 -12.24
C GLN A 244 -8.07 15.30 -10.78
N LEU A 245 -6.77 15.16 -10.56
CA LEU A 245 -6.13 15.38 -9.27
C LEU A 245 -4.85 16.19 -9.43
N TYR A 246 -4.44 16.84 -8.35
CA TYR A 246 -3.27 17.72 -8.32
C TYR A 246 -2.24 17.17 -7.34
N LEU A 247 -1.03 16.94 -7.83
CA LEU A 247 0.10 16.49 -7.04
C LEU A 247 1.18 17.56 -6.98
N LYS A 248 2.07 17.37 -6.00
CA LYS A 248 3.32 18.09 -5.87
C LYS A 248 4.40 17.06 -5.61
N THR A 249 5.61 17.33 -6.04
CA THR A 249 6.74 16.52 -5.59
C THR A 249 6.96 16.72 -4.09
N TYR A 250 7.51 15.71 -3.42
CA TYR A 250 7.81 15.74 -2.01
C TYR A 250 8.69 16.95 -1.66
N SER A 251 8.34 17.63 -0.57
CA SER A 251 8.95 18.91 -0.20
C SER A 251 10.33 18.77 0.47
N GLU A 252 10.64 17.60 1.03
CA GLU A 252 11.91 17.27 1.69
C GLU A 252 12.63 16.14 0.94
N ASN A 253 13.94 16.29 0.69
CA ASN A 253 14.71 15.28 -0.03
C ASN A 253 14.84 13.96 0.74
N SER A 254 14.80 14.01 2.08
CA SER A 254 14.79 12.80 2.93
C SER A 254 13.54 11.94 2.77
N LEU A 255 12.50 12.45 2.12
CA LEU A 255 11.24 11.73 1.88
C LEU A 255 11.16 11.13 0.47
N MET A 256 12.17 11.35 -0.38
CA MET A 256 12.23 10.72 -1.69
C MET A 256 12.31 9.20 -1.54
N GLY A 257 11.75 8.50 -2.52
CA GLY A 257 11.78 7.06 -2.61
C GLY A 257 13.19 6.50 -2.58
N LEU A 258 13.30 5.20 -2.30
CA LEU A 258 14.56 4.47 -2.40
C LEU A 258 14.67 3.78 -3.74
N ASP A 259 15.88 3.28 -4.00
CA ASP A 259 16.11 2.29 -5.05
C ASP A 259 15.06 1.16 -4.95
N PRO A 260 14.48 0.72 -6.08
CA PRO A 260 14.83 1.13 -7.44
C PRO A 260 13.92 2.21 -8.06
N TRP A 261 12.94 2.73 -7.33
CA TRP A 261 11.94 3.67 -7.89
C TRP A 261 12.34 5.13 -7.73
N GLU A 262 12.95 5.46 -6.59
CA GLU A 262 13.38 6.80 -6.23
C GLU A 262 12.28 7.86 -6.47
N GLU A 263 11.03 7.54 -6.18
CA GLU A 263 9.92 8.41 -6.52
C GLU A 263 9.97 9.72 -5.72
N ASN A 264 9.56 10.82 -6.35
CA ASN A 264 9.36 12.08 -5.66
C ASN A 264 7.92 12.58 -5.75
N PHE A 265 7.01 11.81 -6.35
CA PHE A 265 5.57 11.97 -6.24
C PHE A 265 4.89 10.60 -6.44
N ALA A 266 3.69 10.41 -5.88
CA ALA A 266 2.89 9.21 -6.14
C ALA A 266 1.41 9.46 -5.81
N ALA A 267 0.57 8.57 -6.33
CA ALA A 267 -0.83 8.46 -5.96
C ALA A 267 -1.30 7.01 -6.06
N GLY A 268 -1.93 6.51 -4.99
CA GLY A 268 -2.66 5.25 -4.98
C GLY A 268 -4.15 5.46 -5.21
N ASP A 269 -4.89 4.35 -5.17
CA ASP A 269 -6.36 4.31 -5.31
C ASP A 269 -6.86 5.00 -6.59
N LEU A 270 -6.23 4.64 -7.70
CA LEU A 270 -6.54 5.19 -9.02
C LEU A 270 -7.34 4.17 -9.84
N PRO A 271 -8.54 4.52 -10.33
CA PRO A 271 -9.28 3.68 -11.24
C PRO A 271 -8.44 3.30 -12.47
N ALA A 272 -8.54 2.05 -12.92
CA ALA A 272 -7.82 1.65 -14.13
C ALA A 272 -8.23 2.51 -15.35
N GLY A 273 -7.27 2.81 -16.20
CA GLY A 273 -7.47 3.63 -17.40
C GLY A 273 -6.24 4.45 -17.76
N GLU A 274 -6.41 5.29 -18.76
CA GLU A 274 -5.35 6.20 -19.20
C GLU A 274 -5.38 7.52 -18.45
N TYR A 275 -4.20 8.01 -18.14
CA TYR A 275 -3.97 9.24 -17.41
C TYR A 275 -2.98 10.11 -18.16
N GLN A 276 -3.25 11.41 -18.24
CA GLN A 276 -2.28 12.41 -18.67
C GLN A 276 -1.69 13.09 -17.43
N LEU A 277 -0.38 12.96 -17.24
CA LEU A 277 0.37 13.73 -16.27
C LEU A 277 0.94 14.96 -16.99
N SER A 278 0.75 16.14 -16.43
CA SER A 278 1.23 17.38 -17.02
C SER A 278 1.71 18.39 -15.98
N PHE A 279 2.78 19.12 -16.31
CA PHE A 279 3.28 20.22 -15.48
C PHE A 279 4.15 21.16 -16.31
N TYR A 280 4.37 22.37 -15.82
CA TYR A 280 5.34 23.29 -16.42
C TYR A 280 6.66 23.25 -15.64
N TYR A 281 7.76 23.28 -16.38
CA TYR A 281 9.10 23.46 -15.82
C TYR A 281 9.88 24.43 -16.71
N GLU A 282 10.44 25.50 -16.12
CA GLU A 282 11.19 26.56 -16.83
C GLU A 282 10.45 27.19 -18.03
N GLY A 283 9.11 27.14 -18.03
CA GLY A 283 8.26 27.67 -19.10
C GLY A 283 7.81 26.64 -20.12
N ASP A 284 8.40 25.44 -20.11
CA ASP A 284 8.07 24.35 -21.01
C ASP A 284 7.03 23.42 -20.38
N LEU A 285 6.03 23.06 -21.19
CA LEU A 285 5.00 22.09 -20.82
C LEU A 285 5.57 20.67 -20.97
N GLN A 286 5.64 19.96 -19.84
CA GLN A 286 5.97 18.55 -19.76
C GLN A 286 4.67 17.76 -19.69
N GLN A 287 4.51 16.75 -20.55
CA GLN A 287 3.32 15.90 -20.59
C GLN A 287 3.69 14.45 -20.88
N ARG A 288 2.98 13.53 -20.22
CA ARG A 288 3.05 12.12 -20.57
C ARG A 288 1.71 11.43 -20.33
N VAL A 289 1.29 10.62 -21.30
CA VAL A 289 0.15 9.71 -21.14
C VAL A 289 0.66 8.38 -20.63
N VAL A 290 0.00 7.84 -19.61
CA VAL A 290 0.35 6.57 -18.96
C VAL A 290 -0.91 5.75 -18.72
N GLU A 291 -0.76 4.44 -18.65
CA GLU A 291 -1.83 3.53 -18.25
C GLU A 291 -1.70 3.21 -16.76
N VAL A 292 -2.81 3.24 -16.02
CA VAL A 292 -2.92 2.66 -14.68
C VAL A 292 -3.66 1.33 -14.81
N GLN A 293 -3.00 0.25 -14.39
CA GLN A 293 -3.56 -1.11 -14.38
C GLN A 293 -4.01 -1.53 -12.98
N ARG A 294 -5.03 -2.38 -12.93
CA ARG A 294 -5.62 -2.91 -11.69
C ARG A 294 -4.60 -3.67 -10.86
N GLY A 295 -4.43 -3.31 -9.59
CA GLY A 295 -3.49 -3.97 -8.67
C GLY A 295 -2.01 -3.82 -9.07
N ARG A 296 -1.68 -2.94 -10.02
CA ARG A 296 -0.30 -2.71 -10.48
C ARG A 296 0.14 -1.30 -10.13
N LEU A 297 1.47 -1.11 -10.14
CA LEU A 297 2.10 0.19 -10.04
C LEU A 297 2.59 0.63 -11.42
N THR A 298 2.21 1.83 -11.85
CA THR A 298 2.81 2.48 -13.01
C THR A 298 3.91 3.43 -12.54
N LEU A 299 5.16 3.16 -12.88
CA LEU A 299 6.27 4.07 -12.62
C LEU A 299 6.46 5.03 -13.81
N VAL A 300 6.66 6.32 -13.54
CA VAL A 300 6.80 7.37 -14.56
C VAL A 300 8.05 8.23 -14.30
N ILE A 301 8.93 8.34 -15.28
CA ILE A 301 10.23 9.02 -15.14
C ILE A 301 10.32 10.22 -16.08
N PHE A 302 10.32 11.44 -15.53
CA PHE A 302 10.54 12.67 -16.30
C PHE A 302 12.00 13.09 -16.18
N GLU A 303 12.77 12.93 -17.27
CA GLU A 303 14.12 13.48 -17.41
C GLU A 303 14.04 14.81 -18.16
N LEU A 304 14.32 15.92 -17.48
CA LEU A 304 14.22 17.26 -18.05
C LEU A 304 15.57 17.77 -18.54
N ASN A 305 15.54 18.63 -19.57
CA ASN A 305 16.70 19.31 -20.17
C ASN A 305 17.74 18.36 -20.82
N LYS A 306 17.30 17.55 -21.79
CA LYS A 306 18.18 16.93 -22.78
C LYS A 306 18.63 17.93 -23.84
#